data_AF-A0A8D8FEU1-F1
#
_entry.id   AF-A0A8D8FEU1-F1
#
_cell.length_a   1.000
_cell.length_b   1.000
_cell.length_c   1.000
_cell.angle_alpha   90.00
_cell.angle_beta   90.00
_cell.angle_gamma   90.00
#
_symmetry.space_group_name_H-M   'P 1'
#
loop_
_entity.id
_entity.type
_entity.pdbx_description
1 polymer ?
#
loop_
_entity_poly.entity_id
_entity_poly.type
_entity_poly.pdbx_seq_one_letter_code
_entity_poly.pdbx_strand_id
1 'polypeptide(L)'
;MKVKFNAGLVVLLASTCFAAKFPAGYTLCKQGDDKCLLDQIGATFTKHSQGIPEMNLVGLDPLKIEKMDIVQGGDGPINIVLNFKNVDLTGLSQSTVKKAK
;
A
#
# COMPACT_ATOMS: atom_id res chain seq x y z
N MET A 1 5.41 43.07 -5.73
CA MET A 1 6.64 42.31 -6.10
C MET A 1 6.39 41.63 -7.45
N LYS A 2 7.00 42.10 -8.54
CA LYS A 2 6.79 41.55 -9.90
C LYS A 2 7.81 40.44 -10.13
N VAL A 3 7.39 39.18 -9.98
CA VAL A 3 8.23 38.01 -10.29
C VAL A 3 8.39 37.93 -11.81
N LYS A 4 9.59 38.21 -12.33
CA LYS A 4 9.91 38.03 -13.75
C LYS A 4 10.28 36.57 -13.98
N PHE A 5 9.33 35.79 -14.52
CA PHE A 5 9.59 34.40 -14.92
C PHE A 5 10.48 34.39 -16.18
N ASN A 6 11.73 33.98 -16.03
CA ASN A 6 12.65 33.76 -17.13
C ASN A 6 12.33 32.42 -17.80
N ALA A 7 12.20 32.40 -19.13
CA ALA A 7 11.78 31.21 -19.90
C ALA A 7 12.67 29.97 -19.63
N GLY A 8 13.96 30.17 -19.35
CA GLY A 8 14.89 29.09 -18.99
C GLY A 8 14.54 28.37 -17.68
N LEU A 9 13.92 29.06 -16.71
CA LEU A 9 13.54 28.46 -15.42
C LEU A 9 12.27 27.59 -15.55
N VAL A 10 11.37 27.94 -16.47
CA VAL A 10 10.13 27.18 -16.73
C VAL A 10 10.45 25.88 -17.48
N VAL A 11 11.43 25.89 -18.39
CA VAL A 11 11.86 24.70 -19.14
C VAL A 11 12.51 23.63 -18.24
N LEU A 12 13.22 24.04 -17.19
CA LEU A 12 13.85 23.10 -16.25
C LEU A 12 12.86 22.37 -15.34
N LEU A 13 11.69 22.97 -15.05
CA LEU A 13 10.64 22.36 -14.22
C LEU A 13 9.73 21.40 -15.01
N ALA A 14 9.70 21.51 -16.34
CA ALA A 14 8.86 20.67 -17.20
C ALA A 14 9.47 19.29 -17.50
N SER A 15 10.77 19.08 -17.23
CA SER A 15 11.51 17.88 -17.63
C SER A 15 11.49 16.74 -16.61
N THR A 16 10.89 16.92 -15.44
CA THR A 16 10.81 15.88 -14.39
C THR A 16 9.39 15.31 -14.22
N CYS A 17 8.72 14.97 -15.32
CA CYS A 17 7.57 14.08 -15.26
C CYS A 17 8.05 12.63 -15.07
N PHE A 18 8.41 12.27 -13.83
CA PHE A 18 8.60 10.88 -13.45
C PHE A 18 7.23 10.21 -13.32
N ALA A 19 6.72 9.66 -14.41
CA ALA A 19 5.62 8.70 -14.34
C ALA A 19 6.17 7.42 -13.69
N ALA A 20 5.73 7.12 -12.45
CA ALA A 20 6.03 5.86 -11.80
C ALA A 20 5.51 4.71 -12.68
N LYS A 21 6.43 3.93 -13.25
CA LYS A 21 6.08 2.76 -14.04
C LYS A 21 5.78 1.62 -13.08
N PHE A 22 4.64 0.97 -13.27
CA PHE A 22 4.38 -0.31 -12.61
C PHE A 22 5.41 -1.35 -13.08
N PRO A 23 5.80 -2.30 -12.21
CA PRO A 23 6.68 -3.39 -12.58
C PRO A 23 6.07 -4.22 -13.71
N ALA A 24 6.93 -4.87 -14.49
CA ALA A 24 6.51 -5.68 -15.63
C ALA A 24 5.52 -6.78 -15.18
N GLY A 25 4.38 -6.87 -15.86
CA GLY A 25 3.33 -7.86 -15.56
C GLY A 25 2.12 -7.33 -14.79
N TYR A 26 2.12 -6.08 -14.34
CA TYR A 26 0.90 -5.44 -13.80
C TYR A 26 -0.07 -5.04 -14.91
N THR A 27 -1.33 -5.42 -14.76
CA THR A 27 -2.39 -4.98 -15.68
C THR A 27 -2.96 -3.65 -15.18
N LEU A 28 -2.95 -2.64 -16.05
CA LEU A 28 -3.53 -1.33 -15.75
C LEU A 28 -5.04 -1.37 -15.99
N CYS A 29 -5.80 -0.83 -15.04
CA CYS A 29 -7.25 -0.69 -15.17
C CYS A 29 -7.63 0.65 -15.77
N LYS A 30 -8.73 0.66 -16.54
CA LYS A 30 -9.32 1.90 -17.01
C LYS A 30 -9.97 2.64 -15.84
N GLN A 31 -9.98 3.97 -15.89
CA GLN A 31 -10.66 4.77 -14.88
C GLN A 31 -12.16 4.43 -14.86
N GLY A 32 -12.70 4.13 -13.67
CA GLY A 32 -14.10 3.72 -13.48
C GLY A 32 -14.37 2.23 -13.71
N ASP A 33 -13.36 1.42 -14.04
CA ASP A 33 -13.49 -0.04 -14.10
C ASP A 33 -13.21 -0.67 -12.73
N ASP A 34 -14.21 -0.59 -11.85
CA ASP A 34 -14.14 -1.11 -10.48
C ASP A 34 -13.85 -2.62 -10.46
N LYS A 35 -14.40 -3.37 -11.43
CA LYS A 35 -14.20 -4.82 -11.52
C LYS A 35 -12.73 -5.13 -11.79
N CYS A 36 -12.14 -4.49 -12.81
CA CYS A 36 -10.72 -4.63 -13.07
C CYS A 36 -9.90 -4.29 -11.83
N LEU A 37 -10.22 -3.17 -11.16
CA LEU A 37 -9.46 -2.72 -10.00
C LEU A 37 -9.49 -3.74 -8.85
N LEU A 38 -10.67 -4.26 -8.53
CA LEU A 38 -10.84 -5.30 -7.51
C LEU A 38 -10.07 -6.58 -7.87
N ASP A 39 -10.17 -7.02 -9.12
CA ASP A 39 -9.48 -8.21 -9.61
C ASP A 39 -7.94 -8.04 -9.55
N GLN A 40 -7.42 -6.86 -9.89
CA GLN A 40 -5.98 -6.57 -9.82
C GLN A 40 -5.47 -6.44 -8.38
N ILE A 41 -6.26 -5.86 -7.48
CA ILE A 41 -5.91 -5.82 -6.05
C ILE A 41 -5.87 -7.26 -5.51
N GLY A 42 -6.87 -8.09 -5.80
CA GLY A 42 -6.88 -9.50 -5.39
C GLY A 42 -5.72 -10.30 -5.98
N ALA A 43 -5.40 -10.08 -7.26
CA ALA A 43 -4.24 -10.67 -7.92
C ALA A 43 -2.93 -10.24 -7.26
N THR A 44 -2.86 -9.02 -6.72
CA THR A 44 -1.69 -8.54 -5.98
C THR A 44 -1.48 -9.32 -4.69
N PHE A 45 -2.53 -9.49 -3.87
CA PHE A 45 -2.45 -10.26 -2.61
C PHE A 45 -1.99 -11.71 -2.84
N THR A 46 -2.44 -12.33 -3.94
CA THR A 46 -2.11 -13.72 -4.27
C THR A 46 -0.72 -13.87 -4.92
N LYS A 47 -0.40 -13.06 -5.94
CA LYS A 47 0.84 -13.19 -6.74
C LYS A 47 2.05 -12.54 -6.09
N HIS A 48 1.84 -11.53 -5.26
CA HIS A 48 2.88 -10.74 -4.62
C HIS A 48 2.81 -10.83 -3.10
N SER A 49 2.38 -11.98 -2.58
CA SER A 49 2.34 -12.27 -1.14
C SER A 49 3.71 -12.15 -0.46
N GLN A 50 4.79 -12.39 -1.20
CA GLN A 50 6.18 -12.23 -0.72
C GLN A 50 6.70 -10.79 -0.83
N GLY A 51 5.88 -9.84 -1.31
CA GLY A 51 6.26 -8.45 -1.52
C GLY A 51 6.85 -8.18 -2.90
N ILE A 52 7.17 -6.91 -3.15
CA ILE A 52 7.83 -6.40 -4.36
C ILE A 52 8.91 -5.42 -3.91
N PRO A 53 10.18 -5.86 -3.78
CA PRO A 53 11.27 -5.03 -3.29
C PRO A 53 11.49 -3.74 -4.10
N GLU A 54 11.28 -3.81 -5.43
CA GLU A 54 11.43 -2.66 -6.34
C GLU A 54 10.48 -1.50 -6.02
N MET A 55 9.35 -1.78 -5.36
CA MET A 55 8.36 -0.78 -4.96
C MET A 55 8.31 -0.59 -3.43
N ASN A 56 9.28 -1.14 -2.69
CA ASN A 56 9.26 -1.20 -1.23
C ASN A 56 7.98 -1.85 -0.66
N LEU A 57 7.35 -2.75 -1.41
CA LEU A 57 6.24 -3.53 -0.90
C LEU A 57 6.80 -4.71 -0.11
N VAL A 58 6.57 -4.70 1.20
CA VAL A 58 6.98 -5.79 2.10
C VAL A 58 6.14 -7.05 1.87
N GLY A 59 6.64 -8.19 2.36
CA GLY A 59 5.86 -9.43 2.37
C GLY A 59 4.55 -9.27 3.15
N LEU A 60 3.46 -9.70 2.53
CA LEU A 60 2.11 -9.67 3.08
C LEU A 60 1.70 -11.00 3.69
N ASP A 61 2.36 -12.12 3.34
CA ASP A 61 2.01 -13.44 3.88
C ASP A 61 3.27 -14.35 4.01
N PRO A 62 3.84 -14.51 5.22
CA PRO A 62 3.42 -13.88 6.47
C PRO A 62 3.76 -12.38 6.51
N LEU A 63 2.81 -11.56 6.99
CA LEU A 63 3.08 -10.19 7.40
C LEU A 63 3.71 -10.21 8.79
N LYS A 64 4.99 -9.85 8.87
CA LYS A 64 5.76 -9.84 10.11
C LYS A 64 5.52 -8.54 10.87
N ILE A 65 5.01 -8.65 12.09
CA ILE A 65 4.75 -7.52 12.98
C ILE A 65 5.65 -7.66 14.20
N GLU A 66 6.61 -6.74 14.36
CA GLU A 66 7.59 -6.81 15.45
C GLU A 66 6.93 -6.64 16.82
N LYS A 67 5.93 -5.76 16.91
CA LYS A 67 5.20 -5.48 18.14
C LYS A 67 3.74 -5.14 17.84
N MET A 68 2.83 -5.78 18.58
CA MET A 68 1.39 -5.52 18.52
C MET A 68 0.85 -5.42 19.95
N ASP A 69 0.24 -4.28 20.28
CA ASP A 69 -0.38 -4.05 21.58
C ASP A 69 -1.90 -3.98 21.40
N ILE A 70 -2.65 -4.81 22.12
CA ILE A 70 -4.11 -4.77 22.16
C ILE A 70 -4.54 -4.31 23.55
N VAL A 71 -5.08 -3.11 23.64
CA VAL A 71 -5.58 -2.51 24.87
C VAL A 71 -7.11 -2.62 24.89
N GLN A 72 -7.65 -3.32 25.88
CA GLN A 72 -9.09 -3.50 26.09
C GLN A 72 -9.45 -3.03 27.49
N GLY A 73 -10.61 -2.40 27.65
CA GLY A 73 -11.14 -2.03 28.96
C GLY A 73 -11.43 -0.55 29.15
N GLY A 74 -10.82 0.36 28.36
CA GLY A 74 -11.15 1.80 28.38
C GLY A 74 -11.23 2.38 29.80
N ASP A 75 -12.36 3.01 30.12
CA ASP A 75 -12.67 3.57 31.45
C ASP A 75 -13.39 2.57 32.39
N GLY A 76 -13.49 1.31 32.00
CA GLY A 76 -14.12 0.26 32.80
C GLY A 76 -13.25 -0.18 33.98
N PRO A 77 -13.83 -0.89 34.97
CA PRO A 77 -13.12 -1.32 36.17
C PRO A 77 -12.05 -2.39 35.91
N ILE A 78 -12.00 -2.97 34.70
CA ILE A 78 -11.02 -3.96 34.29
C ILE A 78 -10.34 -3.47 33.03
N ASN A 79 -9.00 -3.36 33.10
CA ASN A 79 -8.16 -2.98 31.96
C ASN A 79 -7.20 -4.14 31.63
N ILE A 80 -7.25 -4.61 30.39
CA ILE A 80 -6.47 -5.74 29.86
C ILE A 80 -5.55 -5.19 28.78
N VAL A 81 -4.24 -5.39 28.95
CA VAL A 81 -3.23 -5.05 27.95
C VAL A 81 -2.55 -6.33 27.48
N LEU A 82 -2.76 -6.69 26.22
CA LEU A 82 -2.10 -7.82 25.57
C LEU A 82 -0.93 -7.27 24.74
N ASN A 83 0.29 -7.71 25.04
CA ASN A 83 1.50 -7.31 24.33
C ASN A 83 2.04 -8.52 23.57
N PHE A 84 2.06 -8.44 22.25
CA PHE A 84 2.61 -9.46 21.37
C PHE A 84 3.91 -8.95 20.74
N LYS A 85 4.87 -9.86 20.56
CA LYS A 85 6.14 -9.60 19.87
C LYS A 85 6.35 -10.65 18.81
N ASN A 86 6.95 -10.25 17.68
CA ASN A 86 7.29 -11.14 16.56
C ASN A 86 6.06 -11.95 16.08
N VAL A 87 4.97 -11.25 15.77
CA VAL A 87 3.74 -11.87 15.28
C VAL A 87 3.86 -12.10 13.78
N ASP A 88 3.64 -13.35 13.37
CA ASP A 88 3.47 -13.71 11.97
C ASP A 88 1.97 -13.75 11.65
N LEU A 89 1.49 -12.75 10.92
CA LEU A 89 0.11 -12.71 10.45
C LEU A 89 0.00 -13.38 9.09
N THR A 90 -0.73 -14.49 9.03
CA THR A 90 -0.85 -15.33 7.83
C THR A 90 -2.26 -15.31 7.25
N GLY A 91 -2.38 -15.68 5.97
CA GLY A 91 -3.66 -15.83 5.27
C GLY A 91 -4.11 -14.60 4.49
N LEU A 92 -3.34 -13.49 4.50
CA LEU A 92 -3.65 -12.33 3.68
C LEU A 92 -3.61 -12.63 2.18
N SER A 93 -2.83 -13.62 1.74
CA SER A 93 -2.83 -14.07 0.34
C SER A 93 -4.16 -14.72 -0.08
N GLN A 94 -4.98 -15.17 0.87
CA GLN A 94 -6.27 -15.81 0.65
C GLN A 94 -7.46 -14.83 0.78
N SER A 95 -7.16 -13.53 0.97
CA SER A 95 -8.17 -12.49 1.13
C SER A 95 -9.03 -12.32 -0.12
N THR A 96 -10.31 -12.02 0.08
CA THR A 96 -11.19 -11.57 -1.02
C THR A 96 -11.44 -10.07 -0.91
N VAL A 97 -11.04 -9.33 -1.93
CA VAL A 97 -11.31 -7.88 -2.02
C VAL A 97 -12.80 -7.67 -2.28
N LYS A 98 -13.49 -6.93 -1.40
CA LYS A 98 -14.93 -6.67 -1.53
C LYS A 98 -15.25 -5.29 -2.09
N LYS A 99 -14.36 -4.31 -1.89
CA LYS A 99 -14.56 -2.92 -2.29
C LYS A 99 -13.23 -2.19 -2.43
N ALA A 100 -13.13 -1.33 -3.42
CA ALA A 100 -12.08 -0.33 -3.62
C ALA A 100 -12.77 1.02 -3.90
N LYS A 101 -12.12 2.12 -3.54
CA LYS A 101 -12.63 3.49 -3.75
C LYS A 101 -11.58 4.33 -4.45
#